data_AF-A0A930F5R9-F1
#
_entry.id   AF-A0A930F5R9-F1
#
_cell.length_a   1.000
_cell.length_b   1.000
_cell.length_c   1.000
_cell.angle_alpha   90.00
_cell.angle_beta   90.00
_cell.angle_gamma   90.00
#
_symmetry.space_group_name_H-M   'P 1'
#
loop_
_entity.id
_entity.type
_entity.pdbx_description
1 polymer ?
#
loop_
_entity_poly.entity_id
_entity_poly.type
_entity_poly.pdbx_seq_one_letter_code
_entity_poly.pdbx_strand_id
1 'polypeptide(L)'
;YLNGGSYVEPDYNEKLDLAYHYAEKLCEYEGERNGICMMRGMAGWYITGLPHASEYKNRLSSISSLREMKEIIEEYRLLIKNFMEKQ
;
A
#
# COMPACT_ATOMS: atom_id res chain seq x y z
N TYR A 1 14.47 20.05 -21.15
CA TYR A 1 15.02 20.42 -19.84
C TYR A 1 13.96 20.17 -18.78
N LEU A 2 14.03 19.03 -18.07
CA LEU A 2 13.21 18.83 -16.87
C LEU A 2 14.09 19.20 -15.68
N ASN A 3 13.70 20.27 -15.01
CA ASN A 3 14.36 20.82 -13.84
C ASN A 3 14.62 19.73 -12.81
N GLY A 4 15.83 19.77 -12.21
CA GLY A 4 16.24 18.92 -11.10
C GLY A 4 15.42 19.20 -9.84
N GLY A 5 14.15 18.80 -9.85
CA GLY A 5 13.35 18.68 -8.65
C GLY A 5 13.90 17.51 -7.85
N SER A 6 14.41 17.80 -6.66
CA SER A 6 14.83 16.81 -5.68
C SER A 6 13.68 15.82 -5.47
N TYR A 7 13.81 14.59 -5.95
CA TYR A 7 12.86 13.53 -5.64
C TYR A 7 13.00 13.22 -4.15
N VAL A 8 12.04 13.67 -3.36
CA VAL A 8 11.91 13.23 -1.97
C VAL A 8 11.17 11.91 -2.03
N GLU A 9 11.79 10.87 -1.50
CA GLU A 9 11.11 9.58 -1.39
C GLU A 9 9.91 9.74 -0.45
N PRO A 10 8.69 9.35 -0.87
CA PRO A 10 7.50 9.51 -0.04
C PRO A 10 7.63 8.70 1.25
N ASP A 11 7.11 9.26 2.34
CA ASP A 11 7.10 8.59 3.64
C ASP A 11 6.34 7.26 3.53
N TYR A 12 6.66 6.31 4.41
CA TYR A 12 5.96 5.03 4.42
C TYR A 12 4.45 5.22 4.63
N ASN A 13 4.02 6.21 5.44
CA ASN A 13 2.60 6.50 5.60
C ASN A 13 1.96 6.96 4.29
N GLU A 14 2.63 7.86 3.56
CA GLU A 14 2.13 8.36 2.28
C GLU A 14 2.02 7.24 1.24
N LYS A 15 3.00 6.32 1.19
CA LYS A 15 2.95 5.13 0.32
C LYS A 15 1.73 4.26 0.64
N LEU A 16 1.43 4.06 1.93
CA LEU A 16 0.28 3.27 2.38
C LEU A 16 -1.06 3.95 2.13
N ASP A 17 -1.15 5.25 2.40
CA ASP A 17 -2.33 6.06 2.14
C ASP A 17 -2.66 6.09 0.65
N LEU A 18 -1.63 6.24 -0.20
CA LEU A 18 -1.79 6.20 -1.66
C LEU A 18 -2.29 4.84 -2.13
N ALA A 19 -1.75 3.74 -1.58
CA ALA A 19 -2.20 2.38 -1.93
C ALA A 19 -3.68 2.19 -1.60
N TYR A 20 -4.11 2.62 -0.41
CA TYR A 20 -5.51 2.51 0.01
C TYR A 20 -6.43 3.42 -0.81
N HIS A 21 -6.04 4.68 -1.00
CA HIS A 21 -6.83 5.63 -1.78
C HIS A 21 -7.05 5.16 -3.22
N TYR A 22 -6.00 4.60 -3.84
CA TYR A 22 -6.10 4.04 -5.19
C TYR A 22 -7.05 2.83 -5.22
N ALA A 23 -7.03 1.98 -4.19
CA ALA A 23 -7.99 0.89 -4.06
C ALA A 23 -9.43 1.40 -3.91
N GLU A 24 -9.69 2.41 -3.07
CA GLU A 24 -11.02 3.01 -2.92
C GLU A 24 -11.55 3.54 -4.25
N LYS A 25 -10.72 4.29 -4.98
CA LYS A 25 -11.07 4.83 -6.29
C LYS A 25 -11.35 3.71 -7.29
N LEU A 26 -10.51 2.69 -7.34
CA LEU A 26 -10.70 1.59 -8.27
C LEU A 26 -11.97 0.78 -7.96
N CYS A 27 -12.30 0.60 -6.68
CA CYS A 27 -13.56 -0.01 -6.26
C CYS A 27 -14.77 0.87 -6.59
N GLU A 28 -14.64 2.21 -6.55
CA GLU A 28 -15.68 3.16 -6.96
C GLU A 28 -15.97 3.07 -8.46
N TYR A 29 -14.93 2.96 -9.30
CA TYR A 29 -15.07 2.91 -10.76
C TYR A 29 -15.44 1.53 -11.31
N GLU A 30 -14.78 0.47 -10.85
CA GLU A 30 -14.87 -0.88 -11.43
C GLU A 30 -15.78 -1.83 -10.60
N GLY A 31 -16.22 -1.38 -9.43
CA GLY A 31 -16.85 -2.19 -8.40
C GLY A 31 -15.84 -2.90 -7.51
N GLU A 32 -16.21 -3.16 -6.26
CA GLU A 32 -15.29 -3.65 -5.21
C GLU A 32 -14.52 -4.91 -5.63
N ARG A 33 -15.23 -5.92 -6.15
CA ARG A 33 -14.61 -7.19 -6.56
C ARG A 33 -13.53 -7.01 -7.63
N ASN A 34 -13.81 -6.20 -8.65
CA ASN A 34 -12.88 -5.97 -9.76
C ASN A 34 -11.72 -5.10 -9.31
N GLY A 35 -12.00 -4.02 -8.57
CA GLY A 35 -10.95 -3.14 -8.05
C GLY A 35 -9.98 -3.88 -7.13
N ILE A 36 -10.48 -4.73 -6.23
CA ILE A 36 -9.62 -5.54 -5.37
C ILE A 36 -8.82 -6.57 -6.16
N CYS A 37 -9.40 -7.21 -7.18
CA CYS A 37 -8.68 -8.13 -8.05
C CYS A 37 -7.49 -7.45 -8.74
N MET A 38 -7.69 -6.23 -9.25
CA MET A 38 -6.62 -5.43 -9.84
C MET A 38 -5.58 -5.01 -8.78
N MET A 39 -6.03 -4.63 -7.57
CA MET A 39 -5.13 -4.25 -6.48
C MET A 39 -4.20 -5.37 -6.05
N ARG A 40 -4.59 -6.65 -6.13
CA ARG A 40 -3.68 -7.77 -5.82
C ARG A 40 -2.38 -7.73 -6.63
N GLY A 41 -2.43 -7.25 -7.87
CA GLY A 41 -1.24 -7.11 -8.73
C GLY A 41 -0.43 -5.83 -8.47
N MET A 42 -1.07 -4.77 -7.97
CA MET A 42 -0.46 -3.45 -7.82
C MET A 42 0.01 -3.17 -6.37
N ALA A 43 -0.66 -3.72 -5.37
CA ALA A 43 -0.45 -3.37 -3.96
C ALA A 43 0.99 -3.57 -3.50
N GLY A 44 1.67 -4.60 -4.02
CA GLY A 44 3.07 -4.86 -3.69
C GLY A 44 4.06 -3.78 -4.16
N TRP A 45 3.71 -2.99 -5.19
CA TRP A 45 4.57 -1.90 -5.67
C TRP A 45 4.68 -0.79 -4.64
N TYR A 46 3.56 -0.43 -4.01
CA TYR A 46 3.50 0.66 -3.02
C TYR A 46 4.38 0.41 -1.80
N ILE A 47 4.49 -0.84 -1.36
CA ILE A 47 5.25 -1.20 -0.16
C ILE A 47 6.67 -1.71 -0.47
N THR A 48 7.13 -1.59 -1.71
CA THR A 48 8.49 -2.02 -2.06
C THR A 48 9.53 -1.13 -1.40
N GLY A 49 10.56 -1.75 -0.81
CA GLY A 49 11.63 -1.06 -0.08
C GLY A 49 11.34 -0.80 1.39
N LEU A 50 10.12 -1.09 1.87
CA LEU A 50 9.77 -0.96 3.28
C LEU A 50 10.15 -2.21 4.10
N PRO A 51 10.41 -2.07 5.41
CA PRO A 51 10.66 -3.21 6.30
C PRO A 51 9.54 -4.24 6.23
N HIS A 52 9.86 -5.53 6.27
CA HIS A 52 8.88 -6.63 6.26
C HIS A 52 7.96 -6.68 5.02
N ALA A 53 8.28 -5.97 3.94
CA ALA A 53 7.42 -5.88 2.77
C ALA A 53 7.08 -7.25 2.14
N SER A 54 8.00 -8.22 2.16
CA SER A 54 7.76 -9.55 1.54
C SER A 54 6.55 -10.28 2.12
N GLU A 55 6.35 -10.20 3.43
CA GLU A 55 5.21 -10.83 4.11
C GLU A 55 3.89 -10.15 3.73
N TYR A 56 3.88 -8.81 3.78
CA TYR A 56 2.69 -8.02 3.49
C TYR A 56 2.35 -8.01 2.00
N LYS A 57 3.33 -8.12 1.11
CA LYS A 57 3.11 -8.35 -0.33
C LYS A 57 2.30 -9.62 -0.57
N ASN A 58 2.65 -10.71 0.10
CA ASN A 58 1.92 -11.97 -0.02
C ASN A 58 0.48 -11.83 0.49
N ARG A 59 0.28 -11.19 1.65
CA ARG A 59 -1.06 -10.93 2.20
C ARG A 59 -1.91 -10.06 1.27
N LEU A 60 -1.32 -8.99 0.74
CA LEU A 60 -1.97 -8.09 -0.23
C LEU A 60 -2.28 -8.78 -1.57
N SER A 61 -1.58 -9.86 -1.93
CA SER A 61 -1.88 -10.62 -3.14
C SER A 61 -3.13 -11.51 -3.03
N SER A 62 -3.60 -11.79 -1.81
CA SER A 62 -4.73 -12.68 -1.53
C SER A 62 -6.01 -11.96 -1.05
N ILE A 63 -6.00 -10.63 -0.90
CA ILE A 63 -7.13 -9.84 -0.37
C ILE A 63 -8.41 -10.01 -1.17
N SER A 64 -9.55 -10.06 -0.50
CA SER A 64 -10.87 -10.30 -1.09
C SER A 64 -11.82 -9.11 -1.02
N SER A 65 -11.50 -8.11 -0.19
CA SER A 65 -12.33 -6.92 0.03
C SER A 65 -11.49 -5.68 0.32
N LEU A 66 -12.11 -4.52 0.15
CA LEU A 66 -11.51 -3.23 0.50
C LEU A 66 -11.29 -3.10 2.01
N ARG A 67 -12.17 -3.73 2.80
CA ARG A 67 -12.03 -3.81 4.26
C ARG A 67 -10.78 -4.58 4.65
N GLU A 68 -10.57 -5.77 4.08
CA GLU A 68 -9.39 -6.60 4.36
C GLU A 68 -8.10 -5.89 3.96
N MET A 69 -8.11 -5.17 2.83
CA MET A 69 -6.98 -4.34 2.43
C MET A 69 -6.67 -3.25 3.48
N LYS A 70 -7.69 -2.58 4.00
CA LYS A 70 -7.53 -1.56 5.05
C LYS A 70 -6.92 -2.15 6.32
N GLU A 71 -7.43 -3.29 6.77
CA GLU A 71 -6.92 -4.00 7.95
C GLU A 71 -5.44 -4.33 7.81
N ILE A 72 -5.03 -4.89 6.66
CA ILE A 72 -3.63 -5.23 6.37
C ILE A 72 -2.75 -3.98 6.33
N ILE A 73 -3.23 -2.89 5.71
CA ILE A 73 -2.48 -1.63 5.62
C ILE A 73 -2.24 -1.02 7.01
N GLU A 74 -3.27 -0.98 7.87
CA GLU A 74 -3.15 -0.41 9.21
C GLU A 74 -2.26 -1.27 10.13
N GLU A 75 -2.39 -2.60 10.04
CA GLU A 75 -1.47 -3.51 10.73
C GLU A 75 -0.01 -3.27 10.31
N TYR A 76 0.21 -3.11 9.00
CA TYR A 76 1.54 -2.85 8.46
C TYR A 76 2.09 -1.49 8.88
N ARG A 77 1.24 -0.46 8.91
CA ARG A 77 1.58 0.89 9.38
C ARG A 77 2.10 0.84 10.81
N LEU A 78 1.41 0.13 11.70
CA LEU A 78 1.83 -0.05 13.09
C LEU A 78 3.13 -0.82 13.21
N LEU A 79 3.31 -1.87 12.40
CA LEU A 79 4.54 -2.65 12.38
C LEU A 79 5.75 -1.79 11.96
N ILE A 80 5.62 -1.01 10.88
CA ILE A 80 6.69 -0.12 10.42
C ILE A 80 6.98 0.95 11.48
N LYS A 81 5.94 1.57 12.04
CA LYS A 81 6.09 2.57 13.09
C LYS A 81 6.89 2.02 14.27
N ASN A 82 6.50 0.86 14.80
CA ASN A 82 7.19 0.20 15.91
C ASN A 82 8.64 -0.20 15.56
N PHE A 83 8.89 -0.56 14.29
CA PHE A 83 10.24 -0.87 13.81
C PHE A 83 11.13 0.37 13.76
N MET A 84 10.59 1.50 13.30
CA MET A 84 11.32 2.77 13.21
C MET A 84 11.54 3.42 14.59
N GLU A 85 10.58 3.33 15.52
CA GLU A 85 10.70 3.88 16.88
C GLU A 85 11.73 3.14 17.76
N LYS A 86 12.12 1.91 17.37
CA LYS A 86 13.10 1.08 18.09
C LYS A 86 14.53 1.18 17.54
N GLN A 87 14.76 1.99 16.51
CA GLN A 87 16.10 2.31 15.98
C GLN A 87 16.60 3.64 16.53
#